data_AF-A0A081C640-F1
#
_entry.id   AF-A0A081C640-F1
#
_cell.length_a   1.000
_cell.length_b   1.000
_cell.length_c   1.000
_cell.angle_alpha   90.00
_cell.angle_beta   90.00
_cell.angle_gamma   90.00
#
_symmetry.space_group_name_H-M   'P 1'
#
loop_
_entity.id
_entity.type
_entity.pdbx_description
1 polymer ?
#
loop_
_entity_poly.entity_id
_entity_poly.type
_entity_poly.pdbx_seq_one_letter_code
_entity_poly.pdbx_strand_id
1 'polypeptide(L)'
;MRETLQIVNKTGRVTVEVSNSSGKFWDALKAHGIDDYHSDPGTAGKILLDLIESWHNEVSLERGGIVDIKKSFYLLLQWDKRSGTYQFFQFSTQLPNPKSLSWVVNGRRLTGSDKVGVAIEWYGHSGGQLKYYPFAKQAIWSSHIFQLEPLPASDFGYGLKRRVFEYFPELWQAADKL
;
A
#
# COMPACT_ATOMS: atom_id res chain seq x y z
N MET A 1 -2.80 13.38 -3.26
CA MET A 1 -2.66 11.95 -3.63
C MET A 1 -1.64 11.89 -4.77
N ARG A 2 -0.54 11.13 -4.62
CA ARG A 2 0.66 11.22 -5.48
C ARG A 2 0.38 10.68 -6.90
N GLU A 3 1.09 11.22 -7.90
CA GLU A 3 1.07 10.79 -9.31
C GLU A 3 1.77 9.44 -9.47
N THR A 4 1.10 8.38 -9.03
CA THR A 4 1.76 7.09 -8.83
C THR A 4 2.10 6.39 -10.15
N LEU A 5 1.29 6.56 -11.21
CA LEU A 5 1.55 5.92 -12.50
C LEU A 5 2.78 6.49 -13.23
N GLN A 6 3.05 7.78 -13.09
CA GLN A 6 4.28 8.38 -13.64
C GLN A 6 5.54 7.82 -12.95
N ILE A 7 5.47 7.56 -11.65
CA ILE A 7 6.56 6.92 -10.90
C ILE A 7 6.79 5.49 -11.42
N VAL A 8 5.72 4.74 -11.67
CA VAL A 8 5.80 3.40 -12.29
C VAL A 8 6.50 3.49 -13.64
N ASN A 9 6.11 4.43 -14.50
CA ASN A 9 6.72 4.59 -15.83
C ASN A 9 8.21 4.97 -15.75
N LYS A 10 8.60 5.77 -14.75
CA LYS A 10 10.00 6.22 -14.59
C LYS A 10 10.90 5.16 -13.95
N THR A 11 10.40 4.45 -12.95
CA THR A 11 11.22 3.56 -12.09
C THR A 11 10.97 2.09 -12.35
N GLY A 12 9.89 1.77 -13.04
CA GLY A 12 9.37 0.42 -13.17
C GLY A 12 8.78 -0.14 -11.87
N ARG A 13 8.71 0.63 -10.78
CA ARG A 13 8.25 0.13 -9.46
C ARG A 13 6.88 0.68 -9.09
N VAL A 14 6.04 -0.19 -8.54
CA VAL A 14 4.72 0.15 -8.00
C VAL A 14 4.85 0.39 -6.50
N THR A 15 4.14 1.37 -5.94
CA THR A 15 4.12 1.57 -4.49
C THR A 15 3.03 0.71 -3.86
N VAL A 16 3.43 -0.19 -2.97
CA VAL A 16 2.54 -1.00 -2.12
C VAL A 16 2.70 -0.54 -0.68
N GLU A 17 1.61 -0.12 -0.05
CA GLU A 17 1.58 0.08 1.40
C GLU A 17 1.18 -1.25 2.05
N VAL A 18 2.09 -1.82 2.83
CA VAL A 18 1.94 -3.17 3.39
C VAL A 18 1.24 -3.11 4.75
N SER A 19 1.65 -2.17 5.61
CA SER A 19 1.09 -1.97 6.94
C SER A 19 1.46 -0.60 7.50
N ASN A 20 0.67 -0.12 8.45
CA ASN A 20 0.89 1.10 9.23
C ASN A 20 0.88 0.85 10.75
N SER A 21 1.15 -0.39 11.18
CA SER A 21 1.05 -0.78 12.59
C SER A 21 2.32 -0.45 13.39
N SER A 22 2.54 0.85 13.64
CA SER A 22 3.74 1.34 14.35
C SER A 22 4.03 0.61 15.67
N GLY A 23 3.01 0.46 16.52
CA GLY A 23 3.16 -0.20 17.82
C GLY A 23 3.68 -1.63 17.68
N LYS A 24 3.07 -2.42 16.80
CA LYS A 24 3.48 -3.83 16.59
C LYS A 24 4.90 -3.95 16.04
N PHE A 25 5.32 -3.04 15.16
CA PHE A 25 6.69 -3.03 14.66
C PHE A 25 7.70 -2.72 15.77
N TRP A 26 7.44 -1.70 16.58
CA TRP A 26 8.32 -1.36 17.70
C TRP A 26 8.34 -2.45 18.77
N ASP A 27 7.21 -3.08 19.08
CA ASP A 27 7.14 -4.21 20.01
C ASP A 27 8.01 -5.38 19.51
N ALA A 28 7.95 -5.69 18.21
CA ALA A 28 8.76 -6.76 17.61
C ALA A 28 10.26 -6.43 17.65
N LEU A 29 10.66 -5.18 17.38
CA LEU A 29 12.06 -4.75 17.47
C LEU A 29 12.57 -4.84 18.90
N LYS A 30 11.82 -4.33 19.88
CA LYS A 30 12.17 -4.37 21.31
C LYS A 30 12.28 -5.79 21.84
N ALA A 31 11.39 -6.69 21.42
CA ALA A 31 11.46 -8.11 21.78
C ALA A 31 12.78 -8.79 21.34
N HIS A 32 13.48 -8.20 20.37
CA HIS A 32 14.80 -8.63 19.90
C HIS A 32 15.94 -7.73 20.37
N GLY A 33 15.71 -6.86 21.35
CA GLY A 33 16.73 -5.95 21.90
C GLY A 33 17.09 -4.76 21.00
N ILE A 34 16.25 -4.44 20.01
CA ILE A 34 16.45 -3.26 19.13
C ILE A 34 15.56 -2.13 19.60
N ASP A 35 16.14 -1.19 20.36
CA ASP A 35 15.50 0.08 20.73
C ASP A 35 15.72 1.18 19.69
N ASP A 36 16.77 1.03 18.87
CA ASP A 36 17.10 1.93 17.77
C ASP A 36 17.57 1.13 16.55
N TYR A 37 16.80 1.17 15.46
CA TYR A 37 17.12 0.47 14.21
C TYR A 37 18.34 1.03 13.48
N HIS A 38 18.94 2.14 13.93
CA HIS A 38 20.25 2.59 13.44
C HIS A 38 21.40 1.68 13.90
N SER A 39 21.25 1.03 15.05
CA SER A 39 22.30 0.18 15.63
C SER A 39 22.52 -1.10 14.82
N ASP A 40 21.44 -1.71 14.32
CA ASP A 40 21.48 -2.88 13.46
C ASP A 40 20.35 -2.84 12.41
N PRO A 41 20.56 -2.11 11.30
CA PRO A 41 19.54 -1.96 10.25
C PRO A 41 19.18 -3.28 9.57
N GLY A 42 20.13 -4.21 9.46
CA GLY A 42 19.94 -5.50 8.80
C GLY A 42 19.02 -6.41 9.61
N THR A 43 19.28 -6.53 10.92
CA THR A 43 18.43 -7.31 11.83
C THR A 43 17.07 -6.65 11.98
N ALA A 44 17.01 -5.32 12.10
CA ALA A 44 15.73 -4.59 12.13
C ALA A 44 14.90 -4.88 10.88
N GLY A 45 15.49 -4.76 9.69
CA GLY A 45 14.81 -5.04 8.42
C GLY A 45 14.26 -6.46 8.33
N LYS A 46 15.05 -7.45 8.78
CA LYS A 46 14.60 -8.85 8.88
C LYS A 46 13.40 -9.01 9.82
N ILE A 47 13.47 -8.46 11.03
CA ILE A 47 12.38 -8.56 12.02
C ILE A 47 11.08 -7.98 11.46
N LEU A 48 11.14 -6.84 10.77
CA LEU A 48 9.94 -6.20 10.20
C LEU A 48 9.29 -7.07 9.13
N LEU A 49 10.07 -7.69 8.23
CA LEU A 49 9.53 -8.55 7.17
C LEU A 49 9.00 -9.88 7.75
N ASP A 50 9.72 -10.47 8.69
CA ASP A 50 9.29 -11.69 9.39
C ASP A 50 7.99 -11.45 10.17
N LEU A 51 7.80 -10.24 10.74
CA LEU A 51 6.56 -9.88 11.43
C LEU A 51 5.36 -9.88 10.47
N ILE A 52 5.50 -9.30 9.28
CA ILE A 52 4.43 -9.34 8.26
C ILE A 52 4.11 -10.79 7.88
N GLU A 53 5.14 -11.59 7.63
CA GLU A 53 4.97 -13.00 7.28
C GLU A 53 4.26 -13.76 8.41
N SER A 54 4.55 -13.45 9.68
CA SER A 54 3.88 -14.06 10.82
C SER A 54 2.39 -13.74 10.87
N TRP A 55 1.97 -12.51 10.55
CA TRP A 55 0.55 -12.14 10.47
C TRP A 55 -0.18 -12.89 9.37
N HIS A 56 0.44 -13.04 8.19
CA HIS A 56 -0.13 -13.84 7.11
C HIS A 56 -0.28 -15.31 7.53
N ASN A 57 0.75 -15.86 8.17
CA ASN A 57 0.75 -17.24 8.65
C ASN A 57 -0.30 -17.49 9.75
N GLU A 58 -0.53 -16.54 10.66
CA GLU A 58 -1.50 -16.66 11.76
C GLU A 58 -2.93 -16.89 11.27
N VAL A 59 -3.32 -16.27 10.15
CA VAL A 59 -4.65 -16.40 9.57
C VAL A 59 -4.73 -17.43 8.43
N SER A 60 -3.60 -18.03 8.05
CA SER A 60 -3.49 -18.94 6.90
C SER A 60 -4.19 -20.28 7.12
N LEU A 61 -4.76 -20.86 6.07
CA LEU A 61 -5.30 -22.22 6.07
C LEU A 61 -4.23 -23.25 6.49
N GLU A 62 -2.97 -23.07 6.09
CA GLU A 62 -1.86 -23.95 6.44
C GLU A 62 -1.56 -24.02 7.95
N ARG A 63 -2.01 -23.03 8.73
CA ARG A 63 -1.87 -23.00 10.20
C ARG A 63 -3.21 -23.09 10.94
N GLY A 64 -4.26 -23.57 10.27
CA GLY A 64 -5.58 -23.74 10.88
C GLY A 64 -6.43 -22.46 10.94
N GLY A 65 -6.02 -21.40 10.24
CA GLY A 65 -6.82 -20.21 10.00
C GLY A 65 -7.85 -20.40 8.89
N ILE A 66 -8.36 -19.30 8.34
CA ILE A 66 -9.48 -19.29 7.37
C ILE A 66 -9.12 -18.62 6.03
N VAL A 67 -7.91 -18.10 5.88
CA VAL A 67 -7.49 -17.33 4.69
C VAL A 67 -6.55 -18.15 3.81
N ASP A 68 -6.89 -18.29 2.53
CA ASP A 68 -6.00 -18.87 1.52
C ASP A 68 -4.96 -17.81 1.09
N ILE A 69 -3.80 -17.82 1.76
CA ILE A 69 -2.73 -16.84 1.50
C ILE A 69 -2.17 -16.99 0.08
N LYS A 70 -2.14 -18.22 -0.47
CA LYS A 70 -1.62 -18.48 -1.83
C LYS A 70 -2.48 -17.84 -2.91
N LYS A 71 -3.78 -17.65 -2.64
CA LYS A 71 -4.71 -16.94 -3.53
C LYS A 71 -4.90 -15.46 -3.15
N SER A 72 -4.29 -15.01 -2.07
CA SER A 72 -4.35 -13.62 -1.62
C SER A 72 -3.34 -12.75 -2.39
N PHE A 73 -3.67 -11.49 -2.58
CA PHE A 73 -2.84 -10.55 -3.33
C PHE A 73 -3.08 -9.11 -2.89
N TYR A 74 -2.11 -8.24 -3.17
CA TYR A 74 -2.32 -6.81 -3.17
C TYR A 74 -2.88 -6.39 -4.53
N LEU A 75 -3.97 -5.61 -4.53
CA LEU A 75 -4.52 -4.96 -5.73
C LEU A 75 -4.35 -3.44 -5.62
N LEU A 76 -3.57 -2.87 -6.53
CA LEU A 76 -3.14 -1.48 -6.45
C LEU A 76 -3.65 -0.73 -7.66
N LEU A 77 -4.40 0.36 -7.43
CA LEU A 77 -4.74 1.33 -8.45
C LEU A 77 -3.63 2.38 -8.51
N GLN A 78 -3.00 2.51 -9.67
CA GLN A 78 -2.08 3.61 -9.97
C GLN A 78 -2.76 4.57 -10.92
N TRP A 79 -2.48 5.86 -10.79
CA TRP A 79 -3.13 6.88 -11.60
C TRP A 79 -2.17 8.01 -11.96
N ASP A 80 -2.43 8.64 -13.10
CA ASP A 80 -1.77 9.86 -13.54
C ASP A 80 -2.81 10.97 -13.68
N LYS A 81 -2.72 11.96 -12.79
CA LYS A 81 -3.62 13.11 -12.76
C LYS A 81 -3.60 13.90 -14.06
N ARG A 82 -2.44 14.00 -14.73
CA ARG A 82 -2.27 14.84 -15.92
C ARG A 82 -3.00 14.25 -17.13
N SER A 83 -2.86 12.95 -17.35
CA SER A 83 -3.55 12.25 -18.45
C SER A 83 -4.94 11.74 -18.06
N GLY A 84 -5.30 11.74 -16.78
CA GLY A 84 -6.54 11.16 -16.28
C GLY A 84 -6.59 9.64 -16.46
N THR A 85 -5.44 8.98 -16.51
CA THR A 85 -5.33 7.54 -16.76
C THR A 85 -5.07 6.75 -15.49
N TYR A 86 -5.47 5.48 -15.53
CA TYR A 86 -5.46 4.55 -14.42
C TYR A 86 -4.93 3.19 -14.87
N GLN A 87 -4.32 2.44 -13.95
CA GLN A 87 -3.91 1.07 -14.19
C GLN A 87 -3.93 0.27 -12.88
N PHE A 88 -4.47 -0.95 -12.93
CA PHE A 88 -4.40 -1.89 -11.83
C PHE A 88 -3.16 -2.79 -11.93
N PHE A 89 -2.57 -3.09 -10.79
CA PHE A 89 -1.52 -4.10 -10.63
C PHE A 89 -1.88 -5.06 -9.51
N GLN A 90 -1.68 -6.34 -9.75
CA GLN A 90 -1.86 -7.41 -8.78
C GLN A 90 -0.50 -8.00 -8.39
N PHE A 91 -0.17 -7.99 -7.10
CA PHE A 91 1.07 -8.56 -6.57
C PHE A 91 0.81 -9.64 -5.53
N SER A 92 1.73 -10.61 -5.46
CA SER A 92 1.74 -11.59 -4.36
C SER A 92 1.87 -10.88 -3.01
N THR A 93 1.33 -11.49 -1.95
CA THR A 93 1.56 -11.09 -0.56
C THR A 93 2.96 -11.43 -0.06
N GLN A 94 3.74 -12.21 -0.83
CA GLN A 94 5.11 -12.57 -0.49
C GLN A 94 6.06 -11.39 -0.63
N LEU A 95 6.75 -11.06 0.46
CA LEU A 95 7.78 -10.02 0.50
C LEU A 95 9.16 -10.59 0.12
N PRO A 96 10.10 -9.75 -0.35
CA PRO A 96 11.45 -10.20 -0.68
C PRO A 96 12.17 -10.78 0.55
N ASN A 97 13.05 -11.75 0.31
CA ASN A 97 13.89 -12.29 1.37
C ASN A 97 14.78 -11.17 1.95
N PRO A 98 14.73 -10.88 3.27
CA PRO A 98 15.49 -9.78 3.88
C PRO A 98 17.00 -9.92 3.68
N LYS A 99 17.54 -11.14 3.57
CA LYS A 99 18.97 -11.39 3.32
C LYS A 99 19.42 -11.02 1.91
N SER A 100 18.47 -10.87 0.98
CA SER A 100 18.75 -10.43 -0.40
C SER A 100 18.83 -8.92 -0.55
N LEU A 101 18.53 -8.16 0.50
CA LEU A 101 18.50 -6.72 0.52
C LEU A 101 19.67 -6.15 1.30
N SER A 102 20.20 -5.01 0.84
CA SER A 102 21.12 -4.17 1.60
C SER A 102 20.33 -3.18 2.44
N TRP A 103 20.47 -3.27 3.76
CA TRP A 103 19.73 -2.44 4.71
C TRP A 103 20.56 -1.27 5.20
N VAL A 104 20.00 -0.06 5.11
CA VAL A 104 20.61 1.18 5.59
C VAL A 104 19.56 2.10 6.17
N VAL A 105 19.96 2.97 7.09
CA VAL A 105 19.11 4.05 7.57
C VAL A 105 19.36 5.31 6.75
N ASN A 106 18.30 5.86 6.16
CA ASN A 106 18.34 7.07 5.35
C ASN A 106 17.49 8.16 6.01
N GLY A 107 18.11 9.01 6.82
CA GLY A 107 17.38 10.01 7.61
C GLY A 107 16.52 9.32 8.68
N ARG A 108 15.19 9.45 8.59
CA ARG A 108 14.24 8.88 9.58
C ARG A 108 13.56 7.59 9.13
N ARG A 109 14.12 6.91 8.13
CA ARG A 109 13.56 5.68 7.56
C ARG A 109 14.61 4.60 7.43
N LEU A 110 14.21 3.37 7.72
CA LEU A 110 14.96 2.18 7.35
C LEU A 110 14.66 1.85 5.89
N THR A 111 15.69 1.51 5.11
CA THR A 111 15.58 1.24 3.67
C THR A 111 16.26 -0.08 3.36
N GLY A 112 15.54 -0.98 2.67
CA GLY A 112 16.09 -2.20 2.10
C GLY A 112 16.19 -2.06 0.59
N SER A 113 17.41 -2.11 0.04
CA SER A 113 17.67 -1.97 -1.41
C SER A 113 18.09 -3.30 -2.03
N ASP A 114 17.57 -3.59 -3.21
CA ASP A 114 18.12 -4.62 -4.09
C ASP A 114 19.20 -4.01 -5.03
N LYS A 115 19.67 -4.79 -6.00
CA LYS A 115 20.71 -4.36 -6.97
C LYS A 115 20.30 -3.16 -7.84
N VAL A 116 19.01 -2.88 -7.96
CA VAL A 116 18.47 -1.85 -8.86
C VAL A 116 18.02 -0.61 -8.07
N GLY A 117 17.64 -0.78 -6.80
CA GLY A 117 17.33 0.34 -5.93
C GLY A 117 16.48 -0.05 -4.73
N VAL A 118 15.80 0.94 -4.15
CA VAL A 118 14.96 0.76 -2.97
C VAL A 118 13.81 -0.20 -3.25
N ALA A 119 13.73 -1.27 -2.47
CA ALA A 119 12.66 -2.26 -2.51
C ALA A 119 11.73 -2.13 -1.30
N ILE A 120 12.24 -1.77 -0.13
CA ILE A 120 11.49 -1.62 1.12
C ILE A 120 11.82 -0.27 1.76
N GLU A 121 10.81 0.40 2.31
CA GLU A 121 10.99 1.52 3.23
C GLU A 121 10.10 1.35 4.46
N TRP A 122 10.66 1.63 5.62
CA TRP A 122 9.90 1.69 6.87
C TRP A 122 10.10 3.03 7.57
N TYR A 123 8.99 3.66 7.94
CA TYR A 123 8.94 4.97 8.58
C TYR A 123 8.62 4.85 10.08
N GLY A 124 9.55 4.28 10.85
CA GLY A 124 9.33 3.94 12.26
C GLY A 124 8.92 5.12 13.16
N HIS A 125 9.41 6.33 12.90
CA HIS A 125 9.03 7.54 13.66
C HIS A 125 7.93 8.38 12.99
N SER A 126 7.31 7.89 11.92
CA SER A 126 6.28 8.62 11.18
C SER A 126 5.14 7.67 10.78
N GLY A 127 4.33 7.30 11.78
CA GLY A 127 3.17 6.43 11.59
C GLY A 127 3.49 4.95 11.40
N GLY A 128 4.77 4.54 11.40
CA GLY A 128 5.17 3.13 11.30
C GLY A 128 4.86 2.50 9.94
N GLN A 129 4.72 3.31 8.90
CA GLN A 129 4.33 2.85 7.57
C GLN A 129 5.45 2.00 6.96
N LEU A 130 5.12 0.76 6.57
CA LEU A 130 5.97 -0.13 5.80
C LEU A 130 5.51 -0.13 4.34
N LYS A 131 6.41 0.23 3.44
CA LYS A 131 6.19 0.24 1.99
C LYS A 131 7.07 -0.78 1.30
N TYR A 132 6.48 -1.40 0.29
CA TYR A 132 7.15 -2.30 -0.64
C TYR A 132 7.04 -1.74 -2.06
N TYR A 133 8.12 -1.87 -2.83
CA TYR A 133 8.26 -1.34 -4.17
C TYR A 133 8.56 -2.46 -5.18
N PRO A 134 7.65 -3.40 -5.45
CA PRO A 134 7.86 -4.43 -6.48
C PRO A 134 7.98 -3.80 -7.85
N PHE A 135 8.66 -4.49 -8.77
CA PHE A 135 8.64 -4.08 -10.17
C PHE A 135 7.28 -4.39 -10.79
N ALA A 136 6.74 -3.48 -11.60
CA ALA A 136 5.53 -3.68 -12.39
C ALA A 136 5.54 -4.97 -13.20
N LYS A 137 6.72 -5.36 -13.75
CA LYS A 137 6.90 -6.64 -14.49
C LYS A 137 6.77 -7.90 -13.63
N GLN A 138 6.79 -7.76 -12.31
CA GLN A 138 6.59 -8.86 -11.36
C GLN A 138 5.12 -9.00 -10.94
N ALA A 139 4.23 -8.15 -11.45
CA ALA A 139 2.81 -8.27 -11.19
C ALA A 139 2.30 -9.62 -11.74
N ILE A 140 1.48 -10.31 -10.95
CA ILE A 140 0.78 -11.54 -11.36
C ILE A 140 -0.18 -11.22 -12.51
N TRP A 141 -0.78 -10.04 -12.44
CA TRP A 141 -1.66 -9.51 -13.46
C TRP A 141 -1.60 -7.97 -13.43
N SER A 142 -1.82 -7.35 -14.59
CA SER A 142 -2.07 -5.93 -14.72
C SER A 142 -3.19 -5.68 -15.70
N SER A 143 -3.98 -4.64 -15.44
CA SER A 143 -4.97 -4.19 -16.42
C SER A 143 -4.27 -3.49 -17.59
N HIS A 144 -5.00 -3.36 -18.70
CA HIS A 144 -4.71 -2.28 -19.64
C HIS A 144 -4.85 -0.92 -18.93
N ILE A 145 -4.17 0.09 -19.46
CA ILE A 145 -4.38 1.47 -19.01
C ILE A 145 -5.79 1.89 -19.45
N PHE A 146 -6.54 2.50 -18.53
CA PHE A 146 -7.91 2.94 -18.78
C PHE A 146 -8.15 4.36 -18.26
N GLN A 147 -9.24 4.96 -18.71
CA GLN A 147 -9.76 6.23 -18.18
C GLN A 147 -11.13 5.96 -17.55
N LEU A 148 -11.50 6.77 -16.57
CA LEU A 148 -12.85 6.72 -16.03
C LEU A 148 -13.82 7.36 -17.01
N GLU A 149 -15.02 6.81 -17.08
CA GLU A 149 -16.11 7.43 -17.83
C GLU A 149 -16.41 8.83 -17.26
N PRO A 150 -16.72 9.81 -18.11
CA PRO A 150 -17.17 11.11 -17.63
C PRO A 150 -18.44 10.92 -16.80
N LEU A 151 -18.55 11.69 -15.72
CA LEU A 151 -19.79 11.70 -14.94
C LEU A 151 -20.94 12.18 -15.84
N PRO A 152 -22.15 11.60 -15.72
CA PRO A 152 -23.31 12.06 -16.47
C PRO A 152 -23.59 13.53 -16.17
N ALA A 153 -23.86 14.32 -17.22
CA ALA A 153 -24.21 15.72 -17.11
C ALA A 153 -25.37 15.90 -16.10
N SER A 154 -25.25 16.91 -15.23
CA SER A 154 -26.19 17.18 -14.15
C SER A 154 -26.29 18.67 -13.92
N ASP A 155 -27.51 19.20 -13.96
CA ASP A 155 -27.80 20.61 -13.68
C ASP A 155 -27.46 21.00 -12.23
N PHE A 156 -27.43 20.02 -11.32
CA PHE A 156 -27.07 20.20 -9.91
C PHE A 156 -25.56 20.14 -9.64
N GLY A 157 -24.74 20.04 -10.70
CA GLY A 157 -23.31 19.78 -10.58
C GLY A 157 -23.00 18.41 -9.97
N TYR A 158 -21.79 18.26 -9.44
CA TYR A 158 -21.31 17.03 -8.80
C TYR A 158 -20.98 17.30 -7.34
N GLY A 159 -21.54 16.50 -6.41
CA GLY A 159 -21.25 16.65 -4.99
C GLY A 159 -22.31 16.06 -4.07
N LEU A 160 -22.17 16.33 -2.77
CA LEU A 160 -23.07 15.84 -1.73
C LEU A 160 -24.53 16.25 -1.97
N LYS A 161 -24.79 17.47 -2.43
CA LYS A 161 -26.16 17.95 -2.74
C LYS A 161 -26.86 17.06 -3.77
N ARG A 162 -26.17 16.68 -4.85
CA ARG A 162 -26.71 15.76 -5.86
C ARG A 162 -27.04 14.39 -5.25
N ARG A 163 -26.10 13.82 -4.47
CA ARG A 163 -26.32 12.53 -3.78
C ARG A 163 -27.55 12.58 -2.87
N VAL A 164 -27.72 13.67 -2.13
CA VAL A 164 -28.88 13.87 -1.25
C VAL A 164 -30.17 13.96 -2.06
N PHE A 165 -30.18 14.68 -3.19
CA PHE A 165 -31.34 14.74 -4.08
C PHE A 165 -31.67 13.38 -4.72
N GLU A 166 -30.66 12.60 -5.15
CA GLU A 166 -30.85 11.29 -5.78
C GLU A 166 -31.36 10.22 -4.79
N TYR A 167 -30.81 10.18 -3.58
CA TYR A 167 -31.14 9.12 -2.60
C TYR A 167 -32.26 9.50 -1.63
N PHE A 168 -32.46 10.80 -1.36
CA PHE A 168 -33.42 11.29 -0.38
C PHE A 168 -34.24 12.50 -0.90
N PRO A 169 -34.87 12.39 -2.08
CA PRO A 169 -35.54 13.53 -2.73
C PRO A 169 -36.64 14.15 -1.85
N GLU A 170 -37.42 13.32 -1.14
CA GLU A 170 -38.54 13.78 -0.31
C GLU A 170 -38.07 14.52 0.95
N LEU A 171 -37.00 14.03 1.59
CA LEU A 171 -36.42 14.67 2.78
C LEU A 171 -35.77 16.00 2.43
N TRP A 172 -35.12 16.08 1.25
CA TRP A 172 -34.55 17.33 0.77
C TRP A 172 -35.64 18.38 0.48
N GLN A 173 -36.71 18.00 -0.23
CA GLN A 173 -37.83 18.89 -0.52
C GLN A 173 -38.56 19.38 0.74
N ALA A 174 -38.65 18.55 1.78
CA ALA A 174 -39.23 18.95 3.06
C ALA A 174 -38.35 19.96 3.81
N ALA A 175 -37.02 19.80 3.75
CA ALA A 175 -36.07 20.71 4.37
C ALA A 175 -35.97 22.07 3.67
N ASP A 176 -36.13 22.12 2.33
CA ASP A 176 -36.10 23.37 1.54
C ASP A 176 -37.36 24.24 1.71
N LYS A 177 -38.42 23.71 2.34
CA LYS A 177 -39.69 24.42 2.61
C LYS A 177 -39.77 25.06 4.00
N LEU A 178 -38.72 24.92 4.82
CA LEU A 178 -38.56 25.53 6.14
C LEU A 178 -37.67 26.78 6.04
#